data_AF-A0AAW8P9Q2-F1
#
_entry.id   AF-A0AAW8P9Q2-F1
#
_cell.length_a   1.000
_cell.length_b   1.000
_cell.length_c   1.000
_cell.angle_alpha   90.00
_cell.angle_beta   90.00
_cell.angle_gamma   90.00
#
_symmetry.space_group_name_H-M   'P 1'
#
loop_
_entity.id
_entity.type
_entity.pdbx_description
1 polymer ?
#
loop_
_entity_poly.entity_id
_entity_poly.type
_entity_poly.pdbx_seq_one_letter_code
_entity_poly.pdbx_strand_id
1 'polypeptide(L)'
;MILSKNTELGEFDVIGTQPHVQKVWAEIEKSLPKYWAKFVAAQPAAPASRLASHFGGKQAPNSSAVLQAFATAVQKYEKLAPKYRDFFDPDAMEEFADSPASFKSHLAKEVPVIAGTLNQRRPELQEWQQDFRKAKANDLLTVFSNIMDFKEDWAATKSEAVFSKFDSREEFGLDDLDSDETMTLSSVIGMGIKSIVLFNLDPRIFPQRARTDLYGLYFLSGMQDFGLASESSEFLMINDREPASNGSLIMEHNFWYPYGLFSTYTIRIFRWLDEQVRTLGGALDTKVRYVYVSHFLSAVCAEHAEHMKVMRAHDRFGNPS
;
A
#
# COMPACT_ATOMS: atom_id res chain seq x y z
N MET A 1 21.47 9.07 2.39
CA MET A 1 20.46 9.77 1.55
C MET A 1 20.39 9.11 0.18
N ILE A 2 19.40 8.25 -0.05
CA ILE A 2 19.12 7.67 -1.37
C ILE A 2 18.77 8.84 -2.29
N LEU A 3 19.51 9.04 -3.37
CA LEU A 3 19.16 10.02 -4.39
C LEU A 3 18.14 9.34 -5.30
N SER A 4 16.92 9.87 -5.35
CA SER A 4 16.00 9.49 -6.41
C SER A 4 16.29 10.37 -7.60
N LYS A 5 16.69 9.75 -8.72
CA LYS A 5 16.73 10.44 -10.01
C LYS A 5 15.41 11.15 -10.29
N ASN A 6 14.29 10.58 -9.86
CA ASN A 6 12.96 11.16 -10.03
C ASN A 6 12.83 12.52 -9.32
N THR A 7 13.48 12.70 -8.16
CA THR A 7 13.50 13.98 -7.42
C THR A 7 14.37 15.01 -8.13
N GLU A 8 15.57 14.60 -8.57
CA GLU A 8 16.51 15.47 -9.28
C GLU A 8 15.99 15.92 -10.64
N LEU A 9 15.20 15.06 -11.29
CA LEU A 9 14.60 15.30 -12.60
C LEU A 9 13.24 16.02 -12.54
N GLY A 10 12.77 16.40 -11.34
CA GLY A 10 11.50 17.12 -11.16
C GLY A 10 10.26 16.31 -11.53
N GLU A 11 10.33 14.98 -11.48
CA GLU A 11 9.24 14.12 -11.96
C GLU A 11 8.02 14.17 -11.04
N PHE A 12 8.20 14.47 -9.75
CA PHE A 12 7.09 14.58 -8.81
C PHE A 12 6.11 15.69 -9.15
N ASP A 13 6.59 16.78 -9.76
CA ASP A 13 5.74 17.85 -10.27
C ASP A 13 4.92 17.38 -11.48
N VAL A 14 5.53 16.57 -12.34
CA VAL A 14 4.90 16.05 -13.57
C VAL A 14 3.81 15.02 -13.25
N ILE A 15 4.11 14.04 -12.38
CA ILE A 15 3.18 12.95 -12.08
C ILE A 15 1.92 13.42 -11.36
N GLY A 16 2.01 14.54 -10.63
CA GLY A 16 0.89 15.16 -9.95
C GLY A 16 -0.08 15.90 -10.88
N THR A 17 0.30 16.17 -12.13
CA THR A 17 -0.56 16.95 -13.04
C THR A 17 -1.77 16.14 -13.51
N GLN A 18 -2.93 16.77 -13.58
CA GLN A 18 -4.17 16.12 -14.03
C GLN A 18 -4.04 15.40 -15.40
N PRO A 19 -3.36 15.96 -16.43
CA PRO A 19 -3.15 15.25 -17.69
C PRO A 19 -2.32 13.96 -17.52
N HIS A 20 -1.30 13.98 -16.65
CA HIS A 20 -0.50 12.78 -16.37
C HIS A 20 -1.35 11.74 -15.64
N VAL A 21 -2.06 12.13 -14.58
CA VAL A 21 -2.94 11.26 -13.81
C VAL A 21 -3.99 10.59 -14.70
N GLN A 22 -4.59 11.34 -15.63
CA GLN A 22 -5.54 10.80 -16.61
C GLN A 22 -4.90 9.80 -17.58
N LYS A 23 -3.69 10.10 -18.07
CA LYS A 23 -2.93 9.21 -18.97
C LYS A 23 -2.63 7.88 -18.29
N VAL A 24 -2.16 7.90 -17.05
CA VAL A 24 -1.86 6.68 -16.28
C VAL A 24 -3.14 5.92 -15.97
N TRP A 25 -4.17 6.62 -15.50
CA TRP A 25 -5.45 6.00 -15.18
C TRP A 25 -6.07 5.29 -16.39
N ALA A 26 -5.99 5.87 -17.59
CA ALA A 26 -6.51 5.23 -18.80
C ALA A 26 -5.87 3.86 -19.07
N GLU A 27 -4.57 3.70 -18.81
CA GLU A 27 -3.88 2.42 -18.98
C GLU A 27 -4.18 1.44 -17.85
N ILE A 28 -4.32 1.93 -16.60
CA ILE A 28 -4.79 1.12 -15.47
C ILE A 28 -6.20 0.59 -15.76
N GLU A 29 -7.14 1.46 -16.10
CA GLU A 29 -8.55 1.14 -16.35
C GLU A 29 -8.71 0.13 -17.48
N LYS A 30 -7.98 0.32 -18.57
CA LYS A 30 -7.92 -0.63 -19.70
C LYS A 30 -7.42 -2.01 -19.28
N SER A 31 -6.52 -2.09 -18.31
CA SER A 31 -5.94 -3.36 -17.83
C SER A 31 -6.78 -4.06 -16.77
N LEU A 32 -7.63 -3.34 -16.02
CA LEU A 32 -8.43 -3.89 -14.92
C LEU A 32 -9.27 -5.13 -15.33
N PRO A 33 -10.02 -5.14 -16.45
CA PRO A 33 -10.82 -6.30 -16.85
C PRO A 33 -10.00 -7.60 -17.00
N LYS A 34 -8.78 -7.49 -17.54
CA LYS A 34 -7.88 -8.63 -17.75
C LYS A 34 -7.45 -9.25 -16.41
N TYR A 35 -7.02 -8.43 -15.45
CA TYR A 35 -6.58 -8.92 -14.15
C TYR A 35 -7.75 -9.38 -13.27
N TRP A 36 -8.90 -8.74 -13.40
CA TRP A 36 -10.13 -9.22 -12.76
C TRP A 36 -10.52 -10.61 -13.24
N ALA A 37 -10.53 -10.84 -14.55
CA ALA A 37 -10.83 -12.16 -15.10
C ALA A 37 -9.89 -13.24 -14.55
N LYS A 38 -8.58 -12.93 -14.44
CA LYS A 38 -7.58 -13.80 -13.82
C LYS A 38 -7.84 -14.03 -12.33
N PHE A 39 -8.12 -12.96 -11.58
CA PHE A 39 -8.46 -13.02 -10.16
C PHE A 39 -9.68 -13.91 -9.90
N VAL A 40 -10.72 -13.78 -10.70
CA VAL A 40 -11.94 -14.59 -10.63
C VAL A 40 -11.66 -16.05 -11.00
N ALA A 41 -10.89 -16.29 -12.06
CA ALA A 41 -10.54 -17.64 -12.51
C ALA A 41 -9.63 -18.40 -11.52
N ALA A 42 -8.82 -17.67 -10.74
CA ALA A 42 -7.99 -18.25 -9.69
C ALA A 42 -8.80 -18.71 -8.46
N GLN A 43 -10.07 -18.30 -8.34
CA GLN A 43 -10.90 -18.71 -7.22
C GLN A 43 -11.40 -20.14 -7.39
N PRO A 44 -11.49 -20.92 -6.29
CA PRO A 44 -11.95 -22.30 -6.37
C PRO A 44 -13.37 -22.38 -6.95
N ALA A 45 -13.54 -23.22 -7.97
CA ALA A 45 -14.83 -23.44 -8.59
C ALA A 45 -15.88 -23.89 -7.56
N ALA A 46 -17.12 -23.39 -7.73
CA ALA A 46 -18.27 -23.86 -6.96
C ALA A 46 -18.35 -25.40 -7.04
N PRO A 47 -18.76 -26.09 -5.97
CA PRO A 47 -18.98 -27.54 -6.02
C PRO A 47 -19.86 -27.97 -7.21
N ALA A 48 -20.90 -27.19 -7.52
CA ALA A 48 -21.79 -27.41 -8.67
C ALA A 48 -21.08 -27.22 -10.04
N SER A 49 -20.19 -26.24 -10.15
CA SER A 49 -19.42 -25.99 -11.38
C SER A 49 -18.36 -27.06 -11.65
N ARG A 50 -17.84 -27.73 -10.60
CA ARG A 50 -16.96 -28.91 -10.75
C ARG A 50 -17.71 -30.09 -11.35
N LEU A 51 -18.96 -30.31 -10.95
CA LEU A 51 -19.81 -31.32 -11.58
C LEU A 51 -20.10 -30.95 -13.05
N ALA A 52 -20.44 -29.69 -13.36
CA ALA A 52 -20.76 -29.27 -14.73
C ALA A 52 -19.57 -29.40 -15.71
N SER A 53 -18.33 -29.20 -15.26
CA SER A 53 -17.14 -29.43 -16.09
C SER A 53 -16.93 -30.90 -16.47
N HIS A 54 -17.43 -31.85 -15.68
CA HIS A 54 -17.44 -33.27 -16.04
C HIS A 54 -18.46 -33.60 -17.15
N PHE A 55 -19.41 -32.70 -17.43
CA PHE A 55 -20.45 -32.87 -18.45
C PHE A 55 -20.32 -31.86 -19.62
N GLY A 56 -19.16 -31.22 -19.80
CA GLY A 56 -18.89 -30.33 -20.93
C GLY A 56 -19.51 -28.93 -20.84
N GLY A 57 -20.02 -28.53 -19.67
CA GLY A 57 -20.55 -27.19 -19.44
C GLY A 57 -19.44 -26.14 -19.23
N LYS A 58 -19.66 -24.90 -19.69
CA LYS A 58 -18.79 -23.76 -19.37
C LYS A 58 -18.85 -23.46 -17.87
N GLN A 59 -17.69 -23.29 -17.22
CA GLN A 59 -17.62 -22.83 -15.82
C GLN A 59 -18.16 -21.40 -15.71
N ALA A 60 -19.29 -21.23 -15.03
CA ALA A 60 -19.74 -19.90 -14.62
C ALA A 60 -18.83 -19.38 -13.48
N PRO A 61 -18.52 -18.07 -13.43
CA PRO A 61 -17.83 -17.45 -12.31
C PRO A 61 -18.56 -17.78 -11.00
N ASN A 62 -17.85 -18.30 -10.02
CA ASN A 62 -18.45 -18.52 -8.72
C ASN A 62 -18.43 -17.22 -7.91
N SER A 63 -19.50 -16.43 -8.00
CA SER A 63 -19.69 -15.20 -7.23
C SER A 63 -19.42 -15.42 -5.73
N SER A 64 -19.81 -16.59 -5.20
CA SER A 64 -19.56 -16.94 -3.79
C SER A 64 -18.07 -17.09 -3.47
N ALA A 65 -17.24 -17.56 -4.41
CA ALA A 65 -15.81 -17.76 -4.16
C ALA A 65 -15.04 -16.44 -4.20
N VAL A 66 -15.41 -15.52 -5.09
CA VAL A 66 -14.85 -14.16 -5.14
C VAL A 66 -15.14 -13.41 -3.84
N LEU A 67 -16.40 -13.42 -3.40
CA LEU A 67 -16.80 -12.83 -2.12
C LEU A 67 -16.08 -13.49 -0.94
N GLN A 68 -15.91 -14.81 -0.96
CA GLN A 68 -15.14 -15.53 0.06
C GLN A 68 -13.66 -15.15 0.08
N ALA A 69 -13.04 -14.90 -1.08
CA ALA A 69 -11.65 -14.44 -1.17
C ALA A 69 -11.48 -13.08 -0.48
N PHE A 70 -12.38 -12.14 -0.78
CA PHE A 70 -12.41 -10.84 -0.10
C PHE A 70 -12.73 -10.95 1.39
N ALA A 71 -13.68 -11.79 1.79
CA ALA A 71 -13.95 -12.05 3.21
C ALA A 71 -12.73 -12.63 3.94
N THR A 72 -11.97 -13.51 3.28
CA THR A 72 -10.72 -14.07 3.81
C THR A 72 -9.65 -13.00 3.96
N ALA A 73 -9.56 -12.04 3.03
CA ALA A 73 -8.66 -10.90 3.14
C ALA A 73 -9.02 -10.02 4.35
N VAL A 74 -10.31 -9.73 4.56
CA VAL A 74 -10.81 -9.00 5.73
C VAL A 74 -10.50 -9.74 7.03
N GLN A 75 -10.73 -11.06 7.09
CA GLN A 75 -10.37 -11.85 8.27
C GLN A 75 -8.87 -11.83 8.60
N LYS A 76 -8.00 -11.79 7.58
CA LYS A 76 -6.55 -11.65 7.79
C LYS A 76 -6.20 -10.26 8.32
N TYR A 77 -6.82 -9.22 7.78
CA TYR A 77 -6.68 -7.85 8.25
C TYR A 77 -7.11 -7.70 9.71
N GLU A 78 -8.29 -8.21 10.10
CA GLU A 78 -8.82 -8.10 11.47
C GLU A 78 -8.03 -8.89 12.53
N LYS A 79 -7.13 -9.80 12.13
CA LYS A 79 -6.18 -10.43 13.07
C LYS A 79 -5.04 -9.49 13.47
N LEU A 80 -4.73 -8.53 12.61
CA LEU A 80 -3.58 -7.64 12.77
C LEU A 80 -4.00 -6.25 13.26
N ALA A 81 -5.10 -5.72 12.72
CA ALA A 81 -5.58 -4.36 12.99
C ALA A 81 -5.77 -4.04 14.49
N PRO A 82 -6.32 -4.93 15.34
CA PRO A 82 -6.47 -4.64 16.77
C PRO A 82 -5.17 -4.23 17.45
N LYS A 83 -4.02 -4.81 17.09
CA LYS A 83 -2.73 -4.42 17.68
C LYS A 83 -2.36 -2.95 17.45
N TYR A 84 -2.79 -2.38 16.32
CA TYR A 84 -2.58 -0.97 16.04
C TYR A 84 -3.63 -0.12 16.76
N ARG A 85 -4.90 -0.55 16.73
CA ARG A 85 -6.02 0.15 17.36
C ARG A 85 -5.83 0.26 18.87
N ASP A 86 -5.42 -0.83 19.53
CA ASP A 86 -5.17 -0.86 20.97
C ASP A 86 -3.96 0.00 21.35
N PHE A 87 -2.91 0.02 20.53
CA PHE A 87 -1.69 0.79 20.81
C PHE A 87 -1.86 2.30 20.65
N PHE A 88 -2.61 2.71 19.62
CA PHE A 88 -2.89 4.12 19.31
C PHE A 88 -4.27 4.56 19.81
N ASP A 89 -4.86 3.82 20.75
CA ASP A 89 -6.08 4.25 21.42
C ASP A 89 -5.85 5.59 22.14
N PRO A 90 -6.80 6.53 22.12
CA PRO A 90 -6.62 7.84 22.75
C PRO A 90 -6.22 7.77 24.23
N ASP A 91 -6.79 6.84 25.01
CA ASP A 91 -6.47 6.70 26.42
C ASP A 91 -5.02 6.18 26.59
N ALA A 92 -4.62 5.23 25.76
CA ALA A 92 -3.23 4.73 25.74
C ALA A 92 -2.23 5.82 25.35
N MET A 93 -2.57 6.66 24.36
CA MET A 93 -1.73 7.77 23.92
C MET A 93 -1.58 8.84 25.01
N GLU A 94 -2.63 9.10 25.80
CA GLU A 94 -2.57 10.00 26.96
C GLU A 94 -1.62 9.45 28.04
N GLU A 95 -1.72 8.16 28.38
CA GLU A 95 -0.78 7.52 29.32
C GLU A 95 0.68 7.60 28.85
N PHE A 96 0.90 7.47 27.53
CA PHE A 96 2.23 7.59 26.94
C PHE A 96 2.80 9.02 27.00
N ALA A 97 1.97 10.05 27.10
CA ALA A 97 2.41 11.44 27.26
C ALA A 97 3.17 11.66 28.58
N ASP A 98 2.76 10.97 29.65
CA ASP A 98 3.44 11.01 30.95
C ASP A 98 4.74 10.19 30.96
N SER A 99 4.89 9.23 30.05
CA SER A 99 6.09 8.39 29.94
C SER A 99 6.49 8.09 28.50
N PRO A 100 7.12 9.06 27.80
CA PRO A 100 7.55 8.84 26.42
C PRO A 100 8.54 7.70 26.25
N ALA A 101 9.39 7.44 27.26
CA ALA A 101 10.28 6.28 27.26
C ALA A 101 9.52 4.95 27.19
N SER A 102 8.35 4.87 27.86
CA SER A 102 7.45 3.73 27.77
C SER A 102 6.90 3.59 26.34
N PHE A 103 6.45 4.70 25.74
CA PHE A 103 5.96 4.72 24.35
C PHE A 103 6.95 4.08 23.39
N LYS A 104 8.21 4.55 23.37
CA LYS A 104 9.23 3.99 22.47
C LYS A 104 9.47 2.49 22.71
N SER A 105 9.48 2.06 23.96
CA SER A 105 9.68 0.64 24.34
C SER A 105 8.54 -0.24 23.81
N HIS A 106 7.28 0.19 23.96
CA HIS A 106 6.11 -0.55 23.49
C HIS A 106 5.98 -0.44 21.97
N LEU A 107 6.22 0.73 21.37
CA LEU A 107 6.28 0.95 19.92
C LEU A 107 7.21 -0.05 19.22
N ALA A 108 8.37 -0.32 19.82
CA ALA A 108 9.37 -1.26 19.29
C ALA A 108 8.95 -2.74 19.36
N LYS A 109 7.97 -3.09 20.19
CA LYS A 109 7.58 -4.49 20.49
C LYS A 109 6.18 -4.83 19.97
N GLU A 110 5.26 -3.89 20.06
CA GLU A 110 3.83 -4.13 19.93
C GLU A 110 3.29 -3.67 18.58
N VAL A 111 3.86 -2.59 18.01
CA VAL A 111 3.49 -2.12 16.67
C VAL A 111 4.15 -2.99 15.61
N PRO A 112 3.37 -3.85 14.91
CA PRO A 112 3.94 -4.95 14.12
C PRO A 112 4.90 -4.53 13.01
N VAL A 113 4.64 -3.41 12.31
CA VAL A 113 5.55 -2.92 11.25
C VAL A 113 6.91 -2.50 11.82
N ILE A 114 6.94 -1.87 12.98
CA ILE A 114 8.18 -1.41 13.63
C ILE A 114 8.91 -2.61 14.23
N ALA A 115 8.22 -3.42 15.03
CA ALA A 115 8.77 -4.63 15.63
C ALA A 115 9.32 -5.59 14.57
N GLY A 116 8.56 -5.79 13.48
CA GLY A 116 8.99 -6.61 12.35
C GLY A 116 10.26 -6.07 11.69
N THR A 117 10.33 -4.77 11.43
CA THR A 117 11.50 -4.14 10.79
C THR A 117 12.75 -4.18 11.68
N LEU A 118 12.60 -4.01 13.00
CA LEU A 118 13.70 -4.11 13.96
C LEU A 118 14.30 -5.53 14.08
N ASN A 119 13.48 -6.55 13.84
CA ASN A 119 13.87 -7.96 13.99
C ASN A 119 14.39 -8.59 12.68
N GLN A 120 14.30 -7.90 11.54
CA GLN A 120 14.81 -8.41 10.28
C GLN A 120 16.35 -8.33 10.22
N ARG A 121 16.99 -9.37 9.70
CA ARG A 121 18.45 -9.47 9.54
C ARG A 121 18.97 -8.95 8.19
N ARG A 122 18.21 -8.06 7.55
CA ARG A 122 18.50 -7.56 6.21
C ARG A 122 19.54 -6.42 6.28
N PRO A 123 20.66 -6.48 5.54
CA PRO A 123 21.70 -5.45 5.57
C PRO A 123 21.17 -4.04 5.30
N GLU A 124 20.23 -3.91 4.35
CA GLU A 124 19.63 -2.63 3.96
C GLU A 124 18.82 -1.95 5.08
N LEU A 125 18.44 -2.69 6.13
CA LEU A 125 17.71 -2.13 7.27
C LEU A 125 18.63 -1.66 8.40
N GLN A 126 19.94 -1.95 8.35
CA GLN A 126 20.84 -1.65 9.46
C GLN A 126 20.89 -0.16 9.80
N GLU A 127 20.91 0.72 8.80
CA GLU A 127 20.89 2.18 8.99
C GLU A 127 19.61 2.62 9.69
N TRP A 128 18.44 2.26 9.15
CA TRP A 128 17.13 2.54 9.76
C TRP A 128 17.04 2.01 11.20
N GLN A 129 17.51 0.78 11.45
CA GLN A 129 17.47 0.18 12.79
C GLN A 129 18.37 0.92 13.78
N GLN A 130 19.51 1.46 13.34
CA GLN A 130 20.38 2.30 14.17
C GLN A 130 19.71 3.64 14.46
N ASP A 131 19.12 4.26 13.45
CA ASP A 131 18.46 5.56 13.58
C ASP A 131 17.23 5.48 14.50
N PHE A 132 16.40 4.43 14.38
CA PHE A 132 15.31 4.18 15.32
C PHE A 132 15.80 4.01 16.76
N ARG A 133 16.91 3.28 16.97
CA ARG A 133 17.49 3.10 18.31
C ARG A 133 18.00 4.42 18.89
N LYS A 134 18.53 5.33 18.05
CA LYS A 134 19.02 6.67 18.46
C LYS A 134 17.90 7.71 18.62
N ALA A 135 16.76 7.55 17.94
CA ALA A 135 15.64 8.49 18.00
C ALA A 135 15.20 8.75 19.45
N LYS A 136 14.90 10.00 19.80
CA LYS A 136 14.40 10.30 21.15
C LYS A 136 12.96 9.83 21.27
N ALA A 137 12.61 9.39 22.46
CA ALA A 137 11.28 8.86 22.73
C ALA A 137 10.18 9.92 22.57
N ASN A 138 10.45 11.17 23.02
CA ASN A 138 9.55 12.31 22.84
C ASN A 138 9.32 12.64 21.36
N ASP A 139 10.37 12.60 20.53
CA ASP A 139 10.25 12.93 19.10
C ASP A 139 9.32 11.90 18.41
N LEU A 140 9.49 10.61 18.73
CA LEU A 140 8.62 9.55 18.23
C LEU A 140 7.17 9.74 18.68
N LEU A 141 6.95 10.02 19.97
CA LEU A 141 5.61 10.24 20.51
C LEU A 141 4.94 11.45 19.86
N THR A 142 5.67 12.56 19.72
CA THR A 142 5.17 13.80 19.10
C THR A 142 4.71 13.53 17.67
N VAL A 143 5.56 12.86 16.87
CA VAL A 143 5.23 12.52 15.49
C VAL A 143 3.97 11.66 15.39
N PHE A 144 3.85 10.62 16.23
CA PHE A 144 2.66 9.76 16.20
C PHE A 144 1.41 10.47 16.71
N SER A 145 1.53 11.35 17.70
CA SER A 145 0.42 12.17 18.18
C SER A 145 -0.10 13.09 17.07
N ASN A 146 0.80 13.79 16.37
CA ASN A 146 0.43 14.63 15.23
C ASN A 146 -0.24 13.82 14.10
N ILE A 147 0.19 12.59 13.84
CA ILE A 147 -0.46 11.70 12.86
C ILE A 147 -1.86 11.30 13.33
N MET A 148 -2.07 11.05 14.63
CA MET A 148 -3.38 10.73 15.19
C MET A 148 -4.33 11.94 15.11
N ASP A 149 -3.84 13.12 15.47
CA ASP A 149 -4.59 14.37 15.35
C ASP A 149 -5.01 14.63 13.90
N PHE A 150 -4.08 14.50 12.95
CA PHE A 150 -4.38 14.59 11.52
C PHE A 150 -5.49 13.62 11.11
N LYS A 151 -5.42 12.36 11.57
CA LYS A 151 -6.44 11.35 11.27
C LYS A 151 -7.82 11.78 11.78
N GLU A 152 -7.92 12.24 13.02
CA GLU A 152 -9.19 12.65 13.61
C GLU A 152 -9.74 13.90 12.94
N ASP A 153 -8.91 14.91 12.69
CA ASP A 153 -9.28 16.13 11.98
C ASP A 153 -9.77 15.82 10.55
N TRP A 154 -9.08 14.92 9.85
CA TRP A 154 -9.50 14.49 8.52
C TRP A 154 -10.87 13.81 8.58
N ALA A 155 -11.07 12.88 9.52
CA ALA A 155 -12.32 12.12 9.67
C ALA A 155 -13.49 13.01 10.11
N ALA A 156 -13.24 14.06 10.91
CA ALA A 156 -14.25 15.01 11.35
C ALA A 156 -14.71 15.97 10.23
N THR A 157 -13.82 16.28 9.27
CA THR A 157 -14.10 17.27 8.21
C THR A 157 -14.76 16.69 6.98
N LYS A 158 -14.68 15.38 6.74
CA LYS A 158 -15.11 14.75 5.49
C LYS A 158 -16.00 13.53 5.73
N SER A 159 -17.25 13.59 5.27
CA SER A 159 -18.14 12.43 5.33
C SER A 159 -17.81 11.39 4.27
N GLU A 160 -18.19 10.13 4.52
CA GLU A 160 -18.00 9.03 3.56
C GLU A 160 -18.64 9.27 2.19
N ALA A 161 -19.83 9.87 2.17
CA ALA A 161 -20.53 10.20 0.93
C ALA A 161 -19.79 11.22 0.06
N VAL A 162 -18.88 12.00 0.67
CA VAL A 162 -18.02 12.98 0.01
C VAL A 162 -16.75 12.30 -0.48
N PHE A 163 -15.94 11.72 0.43
CA PHE A 163 -14.65 11.18 0.03
C PHE A 163 -14.74 9.94 -0.86
N SER A 164 -15.87 9.20 -0.84
CA SER A 164 -16.10 8.11 -1.78
C SER A 164 -16.13 8.57 -3.24
N LYS A 165 -16.20 9.87 -3.52
CA LYS A 165 -16.30 10.47 -4.87
C LYS A 165 -15.06 11.28 -5.30
N PHE A 166 -14.07 11.47 -4.42
CA PHE A 166 -12.82 12.18 -4.77
C PHE A 166 -12.12 11.60 -5.99
N ASP A 167 -11.59 12.46 -6.84
CA ASP A 167 -10.96 12.05 -8.10
C ASP A 167 -9.58 12.69 -8.34
N SER A 168 -9.09 13.45 -7.37
CA SER A 168 -7.81 14.13 -7.37
C SER A 168 -7.10 14.04 -6.01
N ARG A 169 -5.77 14.20 -6.01
CA ARG A 169 -4.95 14.17 -4.78
C ARG A 169 -5.27 15.33 -3.85
N GLU A 170 -5.63 16.48 -4.42
CA GLU A 170 -5.97 17.71 -3.72
C GLU A 170 -7.27 17.55 -2.92
N GLU A 171 -8.27 16.87 -3.48
CA GLU A 171 -9.52 16.58 -2.75
C GLU A 171 -9.29 15.68 -1.53
N PHE A 172 -8.39 14.72 -1.66
CA PHE A 172 -7.98 13.89 -0.53
C PHE A 172 -7.29 14.72 0.55
N GLY A 173 -6.38 15.63 0.17
CA GLY A 173 -5.59 16.41 1.14
C GLY A 173 -4.74 15.52 2.05
N LEU A 174 -4.24 14.39 1.53
CA LEU A 174 -3.42 13.44 2.28
C LEU A 174 -1.92 13.67 2.11
N ASP A 175 -1.53 14.64 1.29
CA ASP A 175 -0.13 14.95 1.00
C ASP A 175 0.60 15.64 2.17
N ASP A 176 -0.15 16.20 3.12
CA ASP A 176 0.42 16.72 4.37
C ASP A 176 1.11 15.59 5.15
N LEU A 177 0.63 14.34 5.05
CA LEU A 177 1.30 13.17 5.64
C LEU A 177 2.69 12.91 5.04
N ASP A 178 2.97 13.36 3.82
CA ASP A 178 4.30 13.27 3.21
C ASP A 178 5.16 14.51 3.52
N SER A 179 4.55 15.70 3.52
CA SER A 179 5.24 17.00 3.46
C SER A 179 5.35 17.74 4.79
N ASP A 180 4.48 17.46 5.76
CA ASP A 180 4.55 18.08 7.08
C ASP A 180 5.70 17.48 7.90
N GLU A 181 6.67 18.34 8.23
CA GLU A 181 7.83 17.97 9.03
C GLU A 181 7.46 17.53 10.45
N THR A 182 6.35 18.03 11.00
CA THR A 182 5.87 17.66 12.35
C THR A 182 5.36 16.22 12.42
N MET A 183 4.95 15.65 11.28
CA MET A 183 4.51 14.27 11.16
C MET A 183 5.64 13.35 10.67
N THR A 184 6.88 13.85 10.56
CA THR A 184 8.01 13.10 9.98
C THR A 184 9.16 13.06 10.96
N LEU A 185 9.79 11.88 11.09
CA LEU A 185 11.10 11.77 11.73
C LEU A 185 12.08 11.21 10.70
N SER A 186 12.98 12.07 10.21
CA SER A 186 13.93 11.74 9.15
C SER A 186 14.64 10.41 9.41
N SER A 187 14.71 9.56 8.38
CA SER A 187 15.26 8.20 8.41
C SER A 187 14.57 7.20 9.34
N VAL A 188 13.55 7.59 10.10
CA VAL A 188 12.89 6.71 11.09
C VAL A 188 11.42 6.52 10.76
N ILE A 189 10.64 7.60 10.71
CA ILE A 189 9.19 7.58 10.45
C ILE A 189 8.91 8.28 9.12
N GLY A 190 8.88 7.48 8.05
CA GLY A 190 8.45 7.90 6.71
C GLY A 190 7.07 7.34 6.36
N MET A 191 6.53 7.78 5.22
CA MET A 191 5.17 7.45 4.77
C MET A 191 4.89 5.94 4.62
N GLY A 192 5.92 5.11 4.40
CA GLY A 192 5.79 3.65 4.44
C GLY A 192 5.27 3.13 5.79
N ILE A 193 5.76 3.69 6.91
CA ILE A 193 5.26 3.33 8.26
C ILE A 193 3.92 4.01 8.51
N LYS A 194 3.78 5.31 8.19
CA LYS A 194 2.55 6.08 8.42
C LYS A 194 1.34 5.43 7.76
N SER A 195 1.46 5.04 6.48
CA SER A 195 0.36 4.42 5.73
C SER A 195 -0.04 3.06 6.26
N ILE A 196 0.90 2.27 6.81
CA ILE A 196 0.60 0.97 7.42
C ILE A 196 -0.16 1.17 8.73
N VAL A 197 0.28 2.12 9.57
CA VAL A 197 -0.41 2.44 10.82
C VAL A 197 -1.81 2.95 10.52
N LEU A 198 -1.95 4.00 9.70
CA LEU A 198 -3.23 4.59 9.36
C LEU A 198 -4.22 3.61 8.71
N PHE A 199 -3.75 2.72 7.84
CA PHE A 199 -4.59 1.67 7.24
C PHE A 199 -5.13 0.68 8.28
N ASN A 200 -4.34 0.32 9.30
CA ASN A 200 -4.80 -0.57 10.36
C ASN A 200 -5.73 0.13 11.36
N LEU A 201 -5.66 1.47 11.45
CA LEU A 201 -6.58 2.27 12.25
C LEU A 201 -7.91 2.54 11.54
N ASP A 202 -7.89 2.95 10.27
CA ASP A 202 -9.10 3.17 9.46
C ASP A 202 -8.88 2.83 7.97
N PRO A 203 -9.16 1.59 7.54
CA PRO A 203 -8.97 1.11 6.16
C PRO A 203 -10.09 1.59 5.21
N ARG A 204 -11.06 2.35 5.72
CA ARG A 204 -12.06 3.07 4.93
C ARG A 204 -11.47 4.31 4.29
N ILE A 205 -10.55 4.98 4.99
CA ILE A 205 -10.01 6.30 4.65
C ILE A 205 -8.58 6.17 4.09
N PHE A 206 -7.73 5.40 4.76
CA PHE A 206 -6.30 5.41 4.49
C PHE A 206 -5.87 4.14 3.76
N PRO A 207 -5.49 4.20 2.48
CA PRO A 207 -4.95 3.05 1.77
C PRO A 207 -3.53 2.74 2.25
N GLN A 208 -3.16 1.46 2.30
CA GLN A 208 -1.79 1.08 2.63
C GLN A 208 -0.88 1.28 1.42
N ARG A 209 0.10 2.19 1.49
CA ARG A 209 1.10 2.37 0.42
C ARG A 209 2.19 1.30 0.54
N ALA A 210 1.78 0.04 0.46
CA ALA A 210 2.69 -1.09 0.53
C ALA A 210 3.52 -1.19 -0.76
N ARG A 211 4.71 -1.77 -0.62
CA ARG A 211 5.55 -2.17 -1.76
C ARG A 211 4.75 -2.97 -2.80
N THR A 212 4.00 -3.98 -2.35
CA THR A 212 3.18 -4.82 -3.22
C THR A 212 2.13 -4.02 -3.98
N ASP A 213 1.51 -3.04 -3.34
CA ASP A 213 0.43 -2.25 -3.95
C ASP A 213 0.98 -1.33 -5.06
N LEU A 214 2.15 -0.71 -4.85
CA LEU A 214 2.83 0.06 -5.90
C LEU A 214 3.26 -0.82 -7.08
N TYR A 215 3.79 -2.02 -6.83
CA TYR A 215 4.05 -2.97 -7.93
C TYR A 215 2.76 -3.41 -8.64
N GLY A 216 1.65 -3.57 -7.90
CA GLY A 216 0.35 -3.87 -8.50
C GLY A 216 -0.07 -2.77 -9.47
N LEU A 217 0.11 -1.50 -9.09
CA LEU A 217 -0.14 -0.35 -9.98
C LEU A 217 0.80 -0.34 -11.19
N TYR A 218 2.09 -0.64 -11.00
CA TYR A 218 3.06 -0.80 -12.11
C TYR A 218 2.60 -1.83 -13.15
N PHE A 219 2.09 -2.99 -12.70
CA PHE A 219 1.60 -4.03 -13.61
C PHE A 219 0.25 -3.69 -14.24
N LEU A 220 -0.61 -2.95 -13.53
CA LEU A 220 -1.87 -2.44 -14.07
C LEU A 220 -1.64 -1.33 -15.11
N SER A 221 -0.62 -0.50 -14.93
CA SER A 221 -0.28 0.59 -15.84
C SER A 221 0.46 0.12 -17.09
N GLY A 222 0.46 -1.18 -17.37
CA GLY A 222 1.16 -1.78 -18.50
C GLY A 222 2.68 -1.65 -18.44
N MET A 223 3.25 -1.40 -17.25
CA MET A 223 4.68 -1.21 -17.03
C MET A 223 5.28 -0.01 -17.78
N GLN A 224 4.45 0.98 -18.15
CA GLN A 224 4.89 2.15 -18.92
C GLN A 224 5.65 3.18 -18.06
N ASP A 225 6.56 3.91 -18.70
CA ASP A 225 7.29 5.06 -18.16
C ASP A 225 6.51 6.39 -18.27
N PHE A 226 5.42 6.40 -19.04
CA PHE A 226 4.58 7.57 -19.31
C PHE A 226 5.32 8.81 -19.84
N GLY A 227 6.51 8.66 -20.41
CA GLY A 227 7.35 9.76 -20.89
C GLY A 227 8.06 10.51 -19.78
N LEU A 228 8.27 9.88 -18.63
CA LEU A 228 9.08 10.41 -17.54
C LEU A 228 10.57 10.47 -17.94
N ALA A 229 11.28 11.46 -17.43
CA ALA A 229 12.67 11.76 -17.80
C ALA A 229 13.66 10.66 -17.38
N SER A 230 13.32 9.91 -16.34
CA SER A 230 14.05 8.74 -15.85
C SER A 230 13.87 7.51 -16.73
N GLU A 231 12.96 7.56 -17.72
CA GLU A 231 12.56 6.41 -18.55
C GLU A 231 12.10 5.22 -17.68
N SER A 232 11.57 5.52 -16.50
CA SER A 232 11.08 4.55 -15.52
C SER A 232 9.63 4.85 -15.15
N SER A 233 8.92 3.83 -14.67
CA SER A 233 7.53 3.99 -14.24
C SER A 233 7.45 4.77 -12.93
N GLU A 234 6.45 5.64 -12.80
CA GLU A 234 6.24 6.45 -11.58
C GLU A 234 6.15 5.62 -10.28
N PHE A 235 5.70 4.37 -10.39
CA PHE A 235 5.53 3.47 -9.26
C PHE A 235 6.83 2.81 -8.78
N LEU A 236 7.89 2.92 -9.56
CA LEU A 236 9.19 2.30 -9.32
C LEU A 236 10.29 3.35 -9.20
N MET A 237 11.42 2.90 -8.69
CA MET A 237 12.65 3.65 -8.69
C MET A 237 13.82 2.71 -8.95
N ILE A 238 14.85 3.26 -9.58
CA ILE A 238 16.09 2.55 -9.85
C ILE A 238 17.04 2.82 -8.69
N ASN A 239 17.47 1.77 -7.99
CA ASN A 239 18.55 1.85 -7.03
C ASN A 239 19.88 1.64 -7.76
N ASP A 240 20.61 2.73 -7.98
CA ASP A 240 21.91 2.76 -8.65
C ASP A 240 23.09 2.85 -7.67
N ARG A 241 22.85 2.94 -6.35
CA ARG A 241 23.90 2.97 -5.33
C ARG A 241 24.58 1.63 -5.14
N GLU A 242 23.81 0.56 -5.17
CA GLU A 242 24.28 -0.80 -4.89
C GLU A 242 23.84 -1.73 -6.03
N PRO A 243 24.49 -1.64 -7.21
CA PRO A 243 24.19 -2.57 -8.29
C PRO A 243 24.41 -4.01 -7.82
N ALA A 244 23.69 -4.93 -8.44
CA ALA A 244 23.93 -6.35 -8.30
C ALA A 244 25.39 -6.70 -8.68
N SER A 245 25.90 -7.86 -8.24
CA SER A 245 27.32 -8.24 -8.41
C SER A 245 27.68 -8.41 -9.87
N ASN A 246 26.68 -8.67 -10.70
CA ASN A 246 26.77 -8.80 -12.13
C ASN A 246 26.58 -7.46 -12.87
N GLY A 247 26.53 -6.33 -12.15
CA GLY A 247 26.33 -4.99 -12.70
C GLY A 247 24.87 -4.62 -13.00
N SER A 248 23.89 -5.47 -12.68
CA SER A 248 22.47 -5.16 -12.91
C SER A 248 21.97 -4.09 -11.94
N LEU A 249 21.13 -3.18 -12.41
CA LEU A 249 20.45 -2.21 -11.57
C LEU A 249 19.32 -2.90 -10.79
N ILE A 250 19.13 -2.51 -9.53
CA ILE A 250 18.05 -3.06 -8.69
C ILE A 250 16.85 -2.12 -8.80
N MET A 251 15.68 -2.66 -9.13
CA MET A 251 14.44 -1.89 -9.15
C MET A 251 13.68 -2.07 -7.84
N GLU A 252 13.32 -0.95 -7.21
CA GLU A 252 12.49 -0.92 -6.02
C GLU A 252 11.19 -0.15 -6.27
N HIS A 253 10.23 -0.30 -5.38
CA HIS A 253 9.05 0.56 -5.36
C HIS A 253 9.44 2.01 -5.03
N ASN A 254 8.73 2.98 -5.59
CA ASN A 254 9.02 4.39 -5.34
C ASN A 254 8.71 4.77 -3.88
N PHE A 255 9.76 4.93 -3.05
CA PHE A 255 9.63 5.26 -1.63
C PHE A 255 8.96 6.61 -1.39
N TRP A 256 9.09 7.55 -2.33
CA TRP A 256 8.57 8.91 -2.24
C TRP A 256 7.30 9.13 -3.06
N TYR A 257 6.67 8.05 -3.51
CA TYR A 257 5.43 8.15 -4.28
C TYR A 257 4.36 8.91 -3.48
N PRO A 258 3.79 10.03 -4.02
CA PRO A 258 2.88 10.88 -3.27
C PRO A 258 1.64 10.15 -2.78
N TYR A 259 1.33 10.29 -1.50
CA TYR A 259 0.28 9.51 -0.86
C TYR A 259 -1.13 9.91 -1.30
N GLY A 260 -1.39 11.20 -1.57
CA GLY A 260 -2.65 11.64 -2.15
C GLY A 260 -2.86 11.09 -3.57
N LEU A 261 -1.80 11.01 -4.37
CA LEU A 261 -1.87 10.42 -5.71
C LEU A 261 -2.13 8.90 -5.65
N PHE A 262 -1.44 8.19 -4.76
CA PHE A 262 -1.72 6.78 -4.49
C PHE A 262 -3.17 6.56 -4.05
N SER A 263 -3.69 7.45 -3.20
CA SER A 263 -5.08 7.41 -2.71
C SER A 263 -6.09 7.62 -3.82
N THR A 264 -5.75 8.46 -4.81
CA THR A 264 -6.56 8.69 -6.01
C THR A 264 -6.70 7.43 -6.85
N TYR A 265 -5.60 6.73 -7.16
CA TYR A 265 -5.72 5.49 -7.94
C TYR A 265 -6.43 4.38 -7.16
N THR A 266 -6.14 4.23 -5.88
CA THR A 266 -6.75 3.16 -5.07
C THR A 266 -8.26 3.36 -4.88
N ILE A 267 -8.76 4.60 -4.74
CA ILE A 267 -10.22 4.81 -4.66
C ILE A 267 -10.91 4.52 -5.99
N ARG A 268 -10.29 4.87 -7.13
CA ARG A 268 -10.83 4.56 -8.46
C ARG A 268 -10.89 3.05 -8.68
N ILE A 269 -9.83 2.32 -8.28
CA ILE A 269 -9.82 0.85 -8.32
C ILE A 269 -10.91 0.27 -7.41
N PHE A 270 -11.10 0.78 -6.19
CA PHE A 270 -12.17 0.32 -5.31
C PHE A 270 -13.55 0.47 -5.97
N ARG A 271 -13.87 1.64 -6.53
CA ARG A 271 -15.15 1.86 -7.23
C ARG A 271 -15.35 0.85 -8.35
N TRP A 272 -14.29 0.61 -9.13
CA TRP A 272 -14.33 -0.37 -10.22
C TRP A 272 -14.56 -1.80 -9.69
N LEU A 273 -13.85 -2.22 -8.64
CA LEU A 273 -14.00 -3.54 -8.02
C LEU A 273 -15.40 -3.74 -7.44
N ASP A 274 -15.94 -2.74 -6.73
CA ASP A 274 -17.28 -2.81 -6.17
C ASP A 274 -18.33 -2.95 -7.27
N GLU A 275 -18.19 -2.23 -8.37
CA GLU A 275 -19.06 -2.41 -9.54
C GLU A 275 -18.97 -3.83 -10.11
N GLN A 276 -17.76 -4.39 -10.25
CA GLN A 276 -17.61 -5.78 -10.70
C GLN A 276 -18.27 -6.77 -9.74
N VAL A 277 -18.13 -6.58 -8.43
CA VAL A 277 -18.76 -7.44 -7.42
C VAL A 277 -20.28 -7.32 -7.46
N ARG A 278 -20.84 -6.13 -7.75
CA ARG A 278 -22.28 -5.96 -7.97
C ARG A 278 -22.80 -6.72 -9.18
N THR A 279 -22.02 -6.79 -10.28
CA THR A 279 -22.41 -7.63 -11.43
C THR A 279 -22.50 -9.12 -11.08
N LEU A 280 -21.82 -9.54 -10.01
CA LEU A 280 -21.87 -10.90 -9.47
C LEU A 280 -22.97 -11.10 -8.41
N GLY A 281 -23.79 -10.08 -8.14
CA GLY A 281 -24.86 -10.09 -7.15
C GLY A 281 -24.40 -9.86 -5.70
N GLY A 282 -23.17 -9.34 -5.48
CA GLY A 282 -22.65 -8.98 -4.17
C GLY A 282 -22.51 -7.47 -3.96
N ALA A 283 -21.91 -7.08 -2.84
CA ALA A 283 -21.46 -5.72 -2.57
C ALA A 283 -20.24 -5.76 -1.65
N LEU A 284 -19.30 -4.83 -1.84
CA LEU A 284 -18.16 -4.69 -0.95
C LEU A 284 -18.50 -3.78 0.24
N ASP A 285 -18.04 -4.14 1.45
CA ASP A 285 -18.20 -3.27 2.62
C ASP A 285 -17.23 -2.08 2.53
N THR A 286 -17.80 -0.89 2.41
CA THR A 286 -17.05 0.35 2.23
C THR A 286 -16.16 0.68 3.43
N LYS A 287 -16.43 0.11 4.62
CA LYS A 287 -15.63 0.28 5.84
C LYS A 287 -14.24 -0.34 5.78
N VAL A 288 -14.03 -1.29 4.86
CA VAL A 288 -12.75 -1.99 4.68
C VAL A 288 -12.27 -1.92 3.23
N ARG A 289 -12.70 -0.88 2.49
CA ARG A 289 -12.50 -0.74 1.04
C ARG A 289 -11.06 -0.99 0.58
N TYR A 290 -10.07 -0.45 1.31
CA TYR A 290 -8.68 -0.57 0.91
C TYR A 290 -8.08 -1.93 1.22
N VAL A 291 -8.71 -2.75 2.07
CA VAL A 291 -8.36 -4.17 2.23
C VAL A 291 -8.62 -4.92 0.92
N TYR A 292 -9.75 -4.64 0.26
CA TYR A 292 -10.08 -5.27 -1.03
C TYR A 292 -9.11 -4.84 -2.14
N VAL A 293 -8.79 -3.54 -2.19
CA VAL A 293 -7.83 -3.00 -3.17
C VAL A 293 -6.46 -3.64 -3.00
N SER A 294 -5.91 -3.65 -1.77
CA SER A 294 -4.59 -4.25 -1.51
C SER A 294 -4.58 -5.76 -1.81
N HIS A 295 -5.68 -6.47 -1.51
CA HIS A 295 -5.81 -7.88 -1.88
C HIS A 295 -5.81 -8.10 -3.39
N PHE A 296 -6.55 -7.29 -4.14
CA PHE A 296 -6.59 -7.36 -5.60
C PHE A 296 -5.22 -7.02 -6.22
N LEU A 297 -4.55 -5.96 -5.76
CA LEU A 297 -3.22 -5.59 -6.21
C LEU A 297 -2.18 -6.68 -5.91
N SER A 298 -2.28 -7.34 -4.77
CA SER A 298 -1.47 -8.52 -4.46
C SER A 298 -1.71 -9.68 -5.44
N ALA A 299 -2.96 -9.90 -5.87
CA ALA A 299 -3.27 -10.90 -6.89
C ALA A 299 -2.72 -10.50 -8.28
N VAL A 300 -2.75 -9.20 -8.63
CA VAL A 300 -2.06 -8.69 -9.82
C VAL A 300 -0.57 -9.02 -9.76
N CYS A 301 0.10 -8.76 -8.63
CA CYS A 301 1.51 -9.10 -8.45
C CYS A 301 1.79 -10.61 -8.55
N ALA A 302 0.89 -11.46 -8.05
CA ALA A 302 1.06 -12.92 -8.12
C ALA A 302 1.13 -13.43 -9.57
N GLU A 303 0.40 -12.79 -10.50
CA GLU A 303 0.48 -13.09 -11.94
C GLU A 303 1.83 -12.76 -12.58
N HIS A 304 2.66 -11.98 -11.88
CA HIS A 304 3.97 -11.51 -12.33
C HIS A 304 5.10 -11.94 -11.38
N ALA A 305 4.91 -13.01 -10.61
CA ALA A 305 5.87 -13.48 -9.62
C ALA A 305 7.29 -13.64 -10.19
N GLU A 306 7.43 -14.15 -11.42
CA GLU A 306 8.73 -14.30 -12.09
C GLU A 306 9.35 -12.94 -12.46
N HIS A 307 8.58 -11.99 -13.00
CA HIS A 307 9.07 -10.63 -13.24
C HIS A 307 9.54 -9.98 -11.93
N MET A 308 8.78 -10.14 -10.85
CA MET A 308 9.14 -9.61 -9.54
C MET A 308 10.44 -10.22 -9.00
N LYS A 309 10.71 -11.50 -9.25
CA LYS A 309 11.99 -12.13 -8.85
C LYS A 309 13.17 -11.49 -9.59
N VAL A 310 13.02 -11.25 -10.89
CA VAL A 310 14.05 -10.63 -11.73
C VAL A 310 14.30 -9.18 -11.32
N MET A 311 13.24 -8.37 -11.21
CA MET A 311 13.34 -6.95 -10.85
C MET A 311 14.01 -6.72 -9.49
N ARG A 312 13.79 -7.63 -8.55
CA ARG A 312 14.36 -7.57 -7.20
C ARG A 312 15.73 -8.24 -7.07
N ALA A 313 16.30 -8.75 -8.18
CA ALA A 313 17.58 -9.47 -8.21
C ALA A 313 17.66 -10.59 -7.14
N HIS A 314 16.62 -11.44 -7.06
CA HIS A 314 16.43 -12.38 -5.94
C HIS A 314 17.48 -13.51 -5.80
N ASP A 315 18.47 -13.60 -6.68
CA ASP A 315 19.61 -14.52 -6.53
C ASP A 315 20.60 -14.12 -5.41
N ARG A 316 20.34 -13.02 -4.69
CA ARG A 316 21.22 -12.48 -3.64
C ARG A 316 20.77 -12.68 -2.19
N PHE A 317 19.61 -13.28 -1.93
CA PHE A 317 19.21 -13.63 -0.56
C PHE A 317 18.97 -15.13 -0.48
N GLY A 318 20.07 -15.89 -0.37
CA GLY A 318 20.04 -17.33 -0.21
C GLY A 318 19.11 -17.78 0.92
N ASN A 319 18.53 -18.96 0.76
CA ASN A 319 17.81 -19.68 1.80
C ASN A 319 18.52 -19.53 3.16
N PRO A 320 17.84 -19.03 4.21
CA PRO A 320 18.11 -19.53 5.54
C PRO A 320 17.40 -20.89 5.64
N SER A 321 18.18 -21.96 5.49
CA SER A 321 17.89 -23.20 6.20
C SER A 321 17.77 -22.92 7.70
#